data_AF-A0AAU1DU78-F1
#
_entry.id   AF-A0AAU1DU78-F1
#
_cell.length_a   1.000
_cell.length_b   1.000
_cell.length_c   1.000
_cell.angle_alpha   90.00
_cell.angle_beta   90.00
_cell.angle_gamma   90.00
#
_symmetry.space_group_name_H-M   'P 1'
#
loop_
_entity.id
_entity.type
_entity.pdbx_description
1 polymer ?
#
loop_
_entity_poly.entity_id
_entity_poly.type
_entity_poly.pdbx_seq_one_letter_code
_entity_poly.pdbx_strand_id
1 'polypeptide(L)'
;MSQMPGTVKSARALLFVVGAGNTVAALWLVMAAATLRTGAMGQLVIGLLLLVALPFGTLAAAAIVIAAKFTTGSHRVRKGAVVVGSLLIVVSLITAGTAISAKLYDGTWGIAVVAGALVIVLSTGQDTRDWFDRPRP
;
A
#
# COMPACT_ATOMS: atom_id res chain seq x y z
N MET A 1 -20.47 11.67 -20.79
CA MET A 1 -19.73 11.08 -19.64
C MET A 1 -18.26 11.44 -19.80
N SER A 2 -17.69 12.33 -18.98
CA SER A 2 -16.27 12.69 -19.16
C SER A 2 -15.41 11.48 -18.85
N GLN A 3 -14.67 10.99 -19.83
CA GLN A 3 -13.78 9.86 -19.64
C GLN A 3 -12.70 10.23 -18.61
N MET A 4 -12.47 9.32 -17.68
CA MET A 4 -11.44 9.46 -16.64
C MET A 4 -10.05 9.53 -17.29
N PRO A 5 -9.21 10.53 -16.95
CA PRO A 5 -7.88 10.66 -17.55
C PRO A 5 -7.02 9.42 -17.34
N GLY A 6 -6.12 9.14 -18.29
CA GLY A 6 -5.24 7.97 -18.24
C GLY A 6 -4.38 7.93 -16.98
N THR A 7 -3.85 9.08 -16.55
CA THR A 7 -3.07 9.26 -15.32
C THR A 7 -3.83 8.82 -14.06
N VAL A 8 -5.12 9.17 -13.97
CA VAL A 8 -5.99 8.79 -12.85
C VAL A 8 -6.30 7.29 -12.86
N LYS A 9 -6.50 6.69 -14.05
CA LYS A 9 -6.67 5.24 -14.20
C LYS A 9 -5.41 4.49 -13.78
N SER A 10 -4.23 4.97 -14.17
CA SER A 10 -2.94 4.38 -13.80
C SER A 10 -2.69 4.47 -12.30
N ALA A 11 -2.95 5.63 -11.67
CA ALA A 11 -2.84 5.79 -10.22
C ALA A 11 -3.77 4.82 -9.47
N ARG A 12 -5.01 4.69 -9.94
CA ARG A 12 -5.99 3.75 -9.38
C ARG A 12 -5.52 2.30 -9.53
N ALA A 13 -5.01 1.91 -10.69
CA ALA A 13 -4.51 0.56 -10.92
C ALA A 13 -3.30 0.25 -10.01
N LEU A 14 -2.36 1.18 -9.88
CA LEU A 14 -1.21 1.06 -8.99
C LEU A 14 -1.62 0.90 -7.53
N LEU A 15 -2.61 1.66 -7.06
CA LEU A 15 -3.14 1.50 -5.70
C LEU A 15 -3.78 0.12 -5.48
N PHE A 16 -4.44 -0.46 -6.50
CA PHE A 16 -4.94 -1.84 -6.40
C PHE A 16 -3.80 -2.87 -6.37
N VAL A 17 -2.76 -2.69 -7.18
CA VAL A 17 -1.58 -3.58 -7.17
C VAL A 17 -0.88 -3.52 -5.82
N VAL A 18 -0.68 -2.31 -5.28
CA VAL A 18 -0.14 -2.09 -3.94
C VAL A 18 -1.03 -2.76 -2.89
N GLY A 19 -2.35 -2.56 -2.97
CA GLY A 19 -3.30 -3.16 -2.04
C GLY A 19 -3.24 -4.68 -2.06
N ALA A 20 -3.28 -5.28 -3.24
CA ALA A 20 -3.19 -6.72 -3.42
C ALA A 20 -1.85 -7.29 -2.90
N GLY A 21 -0.72 -6.65 -3.20
CA GLY A 21 0.59 -7.07 -2.70
C GLY A 21 0.66 -7.07 -1.18
N ASN A 22 0.12 -6.02 -0.53
CA ASN A 22 0.09 -5.95 0.93
C ASN A 22 -0.89 -6.98 1.55
N THR A 23 -2.02 -7.26 0.90
CA THR A 23 -2.94 -8.34 1.34
C THR A 23 -2.25 -9.69 1.32
N VAL A 24 -1.52 -10.01 0.24
CA VAL A 24 -0.77 -11.27 0.11
C VAL A 24 0.28 -11.39 1.22
N ALA A 25 1.04 -10.32 1.49
CA ALA A 25 2.01 -10.29 2.58
C ALA A 25 1.38 -10.50 3.96
N ALA A 26 0.25 -9.81 4.24
CA ALA A 26 -0.49 -9.98 5.49
C ALA A 26 -1.02 -11.40 5.66
N LEU A 27 -1.62 -11.98 4.61
CA LEU A 27 -2.12 -13.35 4.64
C LEU A 27 -1.01 -14.37 4.86
N TRP A 28 0.15 -14.16 4.24
CA TRP A 28 1.32 -15.01 4.46
C TRP A 28 1.75 -15.03 5.92
N LEU A 29 1.83 -13.85 6.56
CA LEU A 29 2.20 -13.74 7.98
C LEU A 29 1.16 -14.41 8.89
N VAL A 30 -0.12 -14.27 8.58
CA VAL A 30 -1.21 -14.95 9.31
C VAL A 30 -1.11 -16.47 9.16
N MET A 31 -0.86 -16.97 7.95
CA MET A 31 -0.65 -18.41 7.72
C MET A 31 0.58 -18.93 8.45
N ALA A 32 1.70 -18.21 8.41
CA ALA A 32 2.91 -18.57 9.14
C ALA A 32 2.63 -18.67 10.65
N ALA A 33 1.90 -17.70 11.21
CA ALA A 33 1.48 -17.73 12.60
C ALA A 33 0.59 -18.96 12.92
N ALA A 34 -0.34 -19.31 12.03
CA ALA A 34 -1.26 -20.44 12.21
C ALA A 34 -0.55 -21.81 12.21
N THR A 35 0.61 -21.93 11.57
CA THR A 35 1.38 -23.19 11.48
C THR A 35 2.26 -23.47 12.70
N LEU A 36 2.44 -22.51 13.60
CA LEU A 36 3.29 -22.67 14.79
C LEU A 36 2.57 -23.48 15.88
N ARG A 37 3.17 -24.61 16.30
CA ARG A 37 2.71 -25.40 17.46
C ARG A 37 3.24 -24.79 18.76
N THR A 38 2.39 -24.59 19.76
CA THR A 38 2.67 -23.68 20.88
C THR A 38 3.23 -24.33 22.14
N GLY A 39 4.36 -23.78 22.60
CA GLY A 39 4.74 -23.61 24.03
C GLY A 39 4.83 -22.11 24.36
N ALA A 40 5.33 -21.71 25.54
CA ALA A 40 5.33 -20.30 25.98
C ALA A 40 6.02 -19.32 24.99
N MET A 41 7.11 -19.72 24.35
CA MET A 41 7.76 -18.92 23.29
C MET A 41 6.95 -18.86 21.99
N GLY A 42 6.14 -19.89 21.69
CA GLY A 42 5.31 -19.93 20.48
C GLY A 42 4.21 -18.87 20.47
N GLN A 43 3.56 -18.62 21.62
CA GLN A 43 2.57 -17.55 21.73
C GLN A 43 3.17 -16.16 21.49
N LEU A 44 4.39 -15.90 21.98
CA LEU A 44 5.08 -14.63 21.76
C LEU A 44 5.39 -14.41 20.27
N VAL A 45 5.89 -15.45 19.59
CA VAL A 45 6.19 -15.38 18.14
C VAL A 45 4.92 -15.19 17.31
N ILE A 46 3.83 -15.89 17.65
CA ILE A 46 2.51 -15.70 17.02
C ILE A 46 2.05 -14.25 17.20
N GLY A 47 2.11 -13.73 18.43
CA GLY A 47 1.74 -12.35 18.73
C GLY A 47 2.54 -11.34 17.91
N LEU A 48 3.84 -11.54 17.79
CA LEU A 48 4.71 -10.66 17.00
C LEU A 48 4.40 -10.74 15.49
N LEU A 49 4.16 -11.94 14.95
CA LEU A 49 3.80 -12.11 13.54
C LEU A 49 2.46 -11.42 13.21
N LEU A 50 1.47 -11.54 14.10
CA LEU A 50 0.18 -10.87 13.94
C LEU A 50 0.31 -9.36 14.10
N LEU A 51 1.14 -8.89 15.03
CA LEU A 51 1.44 -7.47 15.20
C LEU A 51 2.08 -6.88 13.93
N VAL A 52 2.99 -7.62 13.29
CA VAL A 52 3.59 -7.22 12.00
C VAL A 52 2.58 -7.32 10.86
N ALA A 53 1.64 -8.27 10.86
CA ALA A 53 0.63 -8.40 9.80
C ALA A 53 -0.38 -7.24 9.77
N LEU A 54 -0.69 -6.64 10.92
CA LEU A 54 -1.65 -5.53 11.04
C LEU A 54 -1.34 -4.31 10.16
N PRO A 55 -0.13 -3.73 10.15
CA PRO A 55 0.18 -2.59 9.28
C PRO A 55 0.05 -2.95 7.79
N PHE A 56 0.42 -4.16 7.37
CA PHE A 56 0.22 -4.59 5.98
C PHE A 56 -1.26 -4.69 5.62
N GLY A 57 -2.09 -5.29 6.50
CA GLY A 57 -3.54 -5.40 6.28
C GLY A 57 -4.24 -4.03 6.25
N THR A 58 -3.88 -3.12 7.15
CA THR A 58 -4.45 -1.77 7.19
C THR A 58 -4.03 -0.93 5.98
N LEU A 59 -2.76 -1.00 5.56
CA LEU A 59 -2.28 -0.33 4.35
C LEU A 59 -2.95 -0.90 3.09
N ALA A 60 -3.16 -2.21 3.02
CA ALA A 60 -3.87 -2.86 1.93
C ALA A 60 -5.31 -2.35 1.82
N ALA A 61 -6.04 -2.35 2.95
CA ALA A 61 -7.40 -1.85 3.01
C ALA A 61 -7.47 -0.36 2.62
N ALA A 62 -6.56 0.47 3.14
CA ALA A 62 -6.49 1.88 2.79
C ALA A 62 -6.26 2.08 1.29
N ALA A 63 -5.30 1.37 0.70
CA ALA A 63 -4.98 1.46 -0.73
C ALA A 63 -6.17 1.05 -1.61
N ILE A 64 -6.85 -0.05 -1.28
CA ILE A 64 -8.03 -0.55 -2.01
C ILE A 64 -9.20 0.42 -1.87
N VAL A 65 -9.50 0.91 -0.67
CA VAL A 65 -10.60 1.84 -0.43
C VAL A 65 -10.35 3.16 -1.15
N ILE A 66 -9.11 3.68 -1.11
CA ILE A 66 -8.74 4.89 -1.84
C ILE A 66 -8.88 4.64 -3.34
N ALA A 67 -8.36 3.53 -3.88
CA ALA A 67 -8.49 3.17 -5.29
C ALA A 67 -9.96 3.04 -5.74
N ALA A 68 -10.82 2.44 -4.91
CA ALA A 68 -12.26 2.35 -5.17
C ALA A 68 -12.90 3.75 -5.24
N LYS A 69 -12.46 4.67 -4.37
CA LYS A 69 -12.93 6.06 -4.35
C LYS A 69 -12.31 6.96 -5.42
N PHE A 70 -11.37 6.52 -6.26
CA PHE A 70 -10.87 7.39 -7.35
C PHE A 70 -11.97 7.75 -8.38
N THR A 71 -13.00 6.90 -8.52
CA THR A 71 -14.12 7.12 -9.45
C THR A 71 -15.06 8.23 -9.01
N THR A 72 -15.35 8.33 -7.72
CA THR A 72 -16.38 9.23 -7.15
C THR A 72 -15.83 10.24 -6.13
N GLY A 73 -14.58 10.08 -5.71
CA GLY A 73 -13.94 10.86 -4.65
C GLY A 73 -13.60 12.30 -4.97
N SER A 74 -13.57 13.13 -3.93
CA SER A 74 -13.11 14.53 -3.98
C SER A 74 -11.61 14.65 -3.72
N HIS A 75 -11.12 15.89 -3.65
CA HIS A 75 -9.74 16.25 -3.27
C HIS A 75 -9.15 15.47 -2.09
N ARG A 76 -9.97 15.03 -1.12
CA ARG A 76 -9.51 14.22 0.03
C ARG A 76 -8.95 12.85 -0.38
N VAL A 77 -9.48 12.24 -1.44
CA VAL A 77 -9.04 10.93 -1.95
C VAL A 77 -7.66 11.03 -2.57
N ARG A 78 -7.39 12.14 -3.27
CA ARG A 78 -6.06 12.47 -3.80
C ARG A 78 -5.01 12.59 -2.68
N LYS A 79 -5.32 13.33 -1.61
CA LYS A 79 -4.44 13.42 -0.43
C LYS A 79 -4.21 12.05 0.20
N GLY A 80 -5.25 11.23 0.30
CA GLY A 80 -5.15 9.86 0.79
C GLY A 80 -4.16 9.01 -0.02
N ALA A 81 -4.22 9.09 -1.35
CA ALA A 81 -3.27 8.35 -2.20
C ALA A 81 -1.82 8.80 -2.00
N VAL A 82 -1.58 10.11 -1.83
CA VAL A 82 -0.24 10.64 -1.52
C VAL A 82 0.25 10.13 -0.16
N VAL A 83 -0.63 10.07 0.85
CA VAL A 83 -0.30 9.51 2.17
C VAL A 83 0.06 8.02 2.06
N VAL A 84 -0.71 7.22 1.32
CA VAL A 84 -0.41 5.79 1.09
C VAL A 84 0.94 5.62 0.37
N GLY A 85 1.20 6.40 -0.67
CA GLY A 85 2.49 6.35 -1.38
C GLY A 85 3.67 6.75 -0.50
N SER A 86 3.48 7.72 0.39
CA SER A 86 4.51 8.15 1.34
C SER A 86 4.78 7.09 2.41
N LEU A 87 3.73 6.47 2.94
CA LEU A 87 3.85 5.36 3.89
C LEU A 87 4.57 4.17 3.27
N LEU A 88 4.28 3.82 2.01
CA LEU A 88 5.01 2.78 1.27
C LEU A 88 6.52 3.03 1.23
N ILE A 89 6.91 4.27 0.90
CA ILE A 89 8.33 4.66 0.84
C ILE A 89 8.97 4.53 2.22
N VAL A 90 8.35 5.12 3.25
CA VAL A 90 8.87 5.11 4.63
C VAL A 90 9.00 3.68 5.16
N VAL A 91 7.96 2.85 5.02
CA VAL A 91 7.98 1.46 5.48
C VAL A 91 9.04 0.66 4.73
N SER A 92 9.18 0.87 3.41
CA SER A 92 10.21 0.17 2.62
C SER A 92 11.63 0.57 3.03
N LEU A 93 11.87 1.85 3.30
CA LEU A 93 13.17 2.35 3.78
C LEU A 93 13.51 1.84 5.18
N ILE A 94 12.55 1.87 6.11
CA ILE A 94 12.75 1.33 7.47
C ILE A 94 13.11 -0.16 7.38
N THR A 95 12.36 -0.92 6.58
CA THR A 95 12.59 -2.37 6.50
C THR A 95 13.92 -2.70 5.80
N ALA A 96 14.28 -1.95 4.74
CA ALA A 96 15.59 -2.02 4.08
C ALA A 96 16.77 -1.84 5.04
N GLY A 97 16.63 -0.99 6.07
CA GLY A 97 17.65 -0.74 7.09
C GLY A 97 17.73 -1.79 8.21
N THR A 98 16.81 -2.76 8.28
CA THR A 98 16.82 -3.80 9.32
C THR A 98 17.59 -5.06 8.89
N ALA A 99 18.07 -5.84 9.86
CA ALA A 99 18.79 -7.10 9.63
C ALA A 99 18.00 -8.17 8.83
N ILE A 100 16.68 -8.00 8.69
CA ILE A 100 15.80 -8.83 7.82
C ILE A 100 16.19 -8.66 6.34
N SER A 101 16.77 -7.52 5.96
CA SER A 101 17.18 -7.20 4.59
C SER A 101 18.46 -7.90 4.13
N ALA A 102 19.28 -8.42 5.05
CA ALA A 102 20.55 -9.05 4.69
C ALA A 102 20.38 -10.35 3.87
N LYS A 103 19.18 -10.96 3.84
CA LYS A 103 18.87 -12.16 3.03
C LYS A 103 18.06 -11.86 1.75
N LEU A 104 17.59 -10.64 1.55
CA LEU A 104 16.68 -10.25 0.46
C LEU A 104 17.29 -9.15 -0.42
N TYR A 105 18.57 -9.29 -0.79
CA TYR A 105 19.32 -8.39 -1.67
C TYR A 105 18.86 -8.41 -3.15
N ASP A 106 17.58 -8.69 -3.41
CA ASP A 106 17.02 -8.84 -4.75
C ASP A 106 15.84 -7.88 -4.94
N GLY A 107 16.13 -6.58 -5.18
CA GLY A 107 15.26 -5.59 -5.84
C GLY A 107 13.84 -5.30 -5.28
N THR A 108 13.34 -6.10 -4.33
CA THR A 108 11.94 -6.20 -3.94
C THR A 108 11.51 -4.96 -3.16
N TRP A 109 12.41 -4.43 -2.33
CA TRP A 109 12.23 -3.17 -1.62
C TRP A 109 12.26 -1.95 -2.56
N GLY A 110 13.05 -2.02 -3.64
CA GLY A 110 13.09 -0.99 -4.67
C GLY A 110 11.74 -0.86 -5.40
N ILE A 111 11.07 -1.99 -5.65
CA ILE A 111 9.75 -2.00 -6.30
C ILE A 111 8.71 -1.24 -5.45
N ALA A 112 8.71 -1.43 -4.13
CA ALA A 112 7.77 -0.74 -3.25
C ALA A 112 8.05 0.78 -3.16
N VAL A 113 9.33 1.18 -3.14
CA VAL A 113 9.72 2.60 -3.20
C VAL A 113 9.30 3.23 -4.53
N VAL A 114 9.57 2.55 -5.65
CA VAL A 114 9.18 3.02 -6.99
C VAL A 114 7.65 3.09 -7.12
N ALA A 115 6.93 2.08 -6.64
CA ALA A 115 5.47 2.10 -6.64
C ALA A 115 4.92 3.25 -5.79
N GLY A 116 5.48 3.49 -4.60
CA GLY A 116 5.12 4.63 -3.76
C GLY A 116 5.37 5.97 -4.44
N ALA A 117 6.53 6.12 -5.09
CA ALA A 117 6.87 7.33 -5.84
C ALA A 117 5.92 7.55 -7.03
N LEU A 118 5.63 6.50 -7.80
CA LEU A 118 4.69 6.57 -8.92
C LEU A 118 3.27 6.92 -8.46
N VAL A 119 2.81 6.35 -7.35
CA VAL A 119 1.52 6.72 -6.75
C VAL A 119 1.50 8.21 -6.41
N ILE A 120 2.56 8.75 -5.80
CA ILE A 120 2.64 10.18 -5.47
C ILE A 120 2.64 11.04 -6.74
N VAL A 121 3.50 10.74 -7.72
CA VAL A 121 3.63 11.52 -8.96
C VAL A 121 2.31 11.53 -9.73
N LEU A 122 1.71 10.36 -9.94
CA LEU A 122 0.44 10.26 -10.65
C LEU A 122 -0.72 10.92 -9.89
N SER A 123 -0.68 10.92 -8.55
CA SER A 123 -1.69 11.58 -7.71
C SER A 123 -1.51 13.10 -7.66
N THR A 124 -0.32 13.62 -7.96
CA THR A 124 0.01 15.05 -7.90
C THR A 124 0.06 15.73 -9.27
N GLY A 125 0.01 14.96 -10.37
CA GLY A 125 -0.06 15.49 -11.73
C GLY A 125 -1.28 16.39 -11.97
N GLN A 126 -1.13 17.36 -12.88
CA GLN A 126 -2.15 18.38 -13.18
C GLN A 126 -3.48 17.76 -13.61
N ASP A 127 -3.46 16.79 -14.53
CA ASP A 127 -4.67 16.07 -14.97
C ASP A 127 -5.45 15.42 -13.82
N THR A 128 -4.72 14.86 -12.85
CA THR A 128 -5.32 14.24 -11.67
C THR A 128 -5.90 15.30 -10.73
N ARG A 129 -5.22 16.45 -10.58
CA ARG A 129 -5.76 17.57 -9.79
C ARG A 129 -7.06 18.09 -10.39
N ASP A 130 -7.04 18.35 -11.69
CA ASP A 130 -8.20 18.85 -12.43
C ASP A 130 -9.36 17.85 -12.41
N TRP A 131 -9.08 16.55 -12.41
CA TRP A 131 -10.12 15.52 -12.24
C TRP A 131 -10.81 15.55 -10.87
N PHE A 132 -10.04 15.81 -9.82
CA PHE A 132 -10.54 15.81 -8.43
C PHE A 132 -11.14 17.15 -8.00
N ASP A 133 -10.76 18.25 -8.67
CA ASP A 133 -11.24 19.61 -8.38
C ASP A 133 -12.48 20.00 -9.22
N ARG A 134 -12.93 19.13 -10.16
CA ARG A 134 -14.21 19.29 -10.88
C ARG A 134 -15.40 19.25 -9.92
N PRO A 135 -16.41 20.13 -10.10
CA PRO A 135 -17.70 20.00 -9.41
C PRO A 135 -18.33 18.65 -9.76
N ARG A 136 -18.68 17.86 -8.74
CA ARG A 136 -19.44 16.62 -8.90
C ARG A 136 -20.84 16.84 -8.35
N PRO A 137 -21.89 16.38 -9.05
CA PRO A 137 -23.26 16.44 -8.57
C PRO A 137 -23.45 15.57 -7.32
#